data_AF-A0A6N6N727-F1
#
_entry.id   AF-A0A6N6N727-F1
#
_cell.length_a   1.000
_cell.length_b   1.000
_cell.length_c   1.000
_cell.angle_alpha   90.00
_cell.angle_beta   90.00
_cell.angle_gamma   90.00
#
_symmetry.space_group_name_H-M   'P 1'
#
loop_
_entity.id
_entity.type
_entity.pdbx_description
1 polymer ?
#
loop_
_entity_poly.entity_id
_entity_poly.type
_entity_poly.pdbx_seq_one_letter_code
_entity_poly.pdbx_strand_id
1 'polypeptide(L)' 'MSDNKPYLNEQGDLIIPFACSEHEYKYWKKEGHSLADILRELDAPEDVWKRYTFEPRKKDEAKQD' A
#
# COMPACT_ATOMS: atom_id res chain seq x y z
N MET A 1 16.05 0.40 14.17
CA MET A 1 15.44 1.24 13.12
C MET A 1 14.77 0.28 12.16
N SER A 2 13.45 0.20 12.22
CA SER A 2 12.67 -0.85 11.55
C SER A 2 12.46 -0.47 10.08
N ASP A 3 13.50 -0.66 9.27
CA ASP A 3 13.55 -0.39 7.82
C ASP A 3 12.81 -1.46 6.98
N ASN A 4 11.83 -2.12 7.59
CA ASN A 4 11.15 -3.30 7.05
C ASN A 4 9.67 -3.03 6.83
N LYS A 5 9.32 -1.83 6.37
CA LYS A 5 7.95 -1.46 6.00
C LYS A 5 7.86 -1.25 4.49
N PRO A 6 6.71 -1.53 3.86
CA PRO A 6 6.50 -1.14 2.48
C PRO A 6 6.67 0.36 2.29
N TYR A 7 7.09 0.76 1.10
CA TYR A 7 7.18 2.16 0.72
C TYR A 7 6.99 2.31 -0.79
N LEU A 8 6.67 3.53 -1.21
CA LEU A 8 6.66 3.91 -2.62
C LEU A 8 8.01 4.53 -2.98
N ASN A 9 8.61 4.08 -4.08
CA ASN A 9 9.77 4.76 -4.63
C ASN A 9 9.36 6.06 -5.36
N GLU A 10 10.33 6.84 -5.83
CA GLU A 10 10.10 8.10 -6.56
C GLU A 10 9.34 7.91 -7.90
N GLN A 11 9.31 6.69 -8.43
CA GLN A 11 8.57 6.33 -9.65
C GLN A 11 7.13 5.88 -9.38
N GLY A 12 6.75 5.76 -8.10
CA GLY A 12 5.45 5.25 -7.67
C GLY A 12 5.34 3.72 -7.66
N ASP A 13 6.46 2.99 -7.68
CA ASP A 13 6.45 1.55 -7.50
C ASP A 13 6.37 1.19 -6.02
N LEU A 14 5.49 0.24 -5.70
CA LEU A 14 5.37 -0.35 -4.38
C LEU A 14 6.53 -1.31 -4.13
N ILE A 15 7.40 -0.94 -3.19
CA ILE A 15 8.51 -1.76 -2.73
C ILE A 15 8.13 -2.40 -1.40
N ILE A 16 8.14 -3.72 -1.36
CA ILE A 16 7.91 -4.52 -0.14
C ILE A 16 9.22 -5.24 0.20
N PRO A 17 9.98 -4.79 1.20
CA PRO A 17 11.22 -5.43 1.60
C PRO A 17 10.99 -6.89 2.00
N PHE A 18 11.83 -7.81 1.53
CA PHE A 18 11.75 -9.22 1.92
C PHE A 18 11.99 -9.43 3.43
N ALA A 19 12.70 -8.51 4.06
CA ALA A 19 12.97 -8.48 5.50
C ALA A 19 11.79 -7.92 6.32
N CYS A 20 10.64 -7.59 5.70
CA CYS A 20 9.35 -7.45 6.38
C CYS A 20 9.10 -8.68 7.26
N SER A 21 9.36 -8.52 8.55
CA SER A 21 9.11 -9.55 9.56
C SER A 21 7.61 -9.71 9.81
N GLU A 22 6.84 -8.66 9.53
CA GLU A 22 5.38 -8.68 9.52
C GLU A 22 4.89 -9.36 8.24
N HIS A 23 4.39 -10.60 8.39
CA HIS A 23 3.73 -11.35 7.32
C HIS A 23 2.50 -10.63 6.74
N GLU A 24 2.01 -9.63 7.47
CA GLU A 24 0.90 -8.73 7.16
C GLU A 24 1.13 -7.95 5.86
N TYR A 25 2.37 -7.66 5.45
CA TYR A 25 2.60 -6.95 4.18
C TYR A 25 2.73 -7.86 2.95
N LYS A 26 2.65 -9.18 3.13
CA LYS A 26 2.67 -10.15 2.02
C LYS A 26 1.25 -10.30 1.48
N TYR A 27 0.80 -9.40 0.61
CA TYR A 27 -0.54 -9.45 0.00
C TYR A 27 -0.86 -10.76 -0.72
N TRP A 28 0.16 -11.57 -1.05
CA TRP A 28 0.05 -12.92 -1.63
C TRP A 28 -0.11 -14.05 -0.59
N LYS A 29 -0.16 -13.73 0.71
CA LYS A 29 -0.46 -14.66 1.81
C LYS A 29 -1.88 -14.42 2.31
N LYS A 30 -2.52 -15.49 2.80
CA LYS A 30 -3.91 -15.46 3.27
C LYS A 30 -4.14 -14.55 4.50
N GLU A 31 -3.07 -14.26 5.24
CA GLU A 31 -3.03 -13.37 6.40
C GLU A 31 -2.42 -11.99 6.06
N GLY A 32 -2.14 -11.73 4.78
CA GLY A 32 -1.62 -10.45 4.32
C GLY A 32 -2.72 -9.40 4.15
N HIS A 33 -2.39 -8.15 4.44
CA HIS A 33 -3.17 -6.99 4.04
C HIS A 33 -3.32 -6.94 2.53
N SER A 34 -4.52 -6.57 2.09
CA SER A 34 -4.78 -6.27 0.68
C SER A 34 -3.90 -5.12 0.22
N LEU A 35 -3.52 -5.12 -1.07
CA LEU A 35 -2.77 -4.01 -1.68
C LEU A 35 -3.42 -2.65 -1.42
N ALA A 36 -4.76 -2.56 -1.46
CA ALA A 36 -5.50 -1.33 -1.16
C ALA A 36 -5.25 -0.80 0.26
N ASP A 37 -5.08 -1.68 1.25
CA ASP A 37 -4.85 -1.28 2.64
C ASP A 37 -3.43 -0.74 2.81
N ILE A 38 -2.44 -1.45 2.24
CA ILE A 38 -1.03 -1.04 2.19
C ILE A 38 -0.89 0.31 1.49
N LEU A 39 -1.49 0.46 0.30
CA LEU A 39 -1.45 1.71 -0.46
C LEU A 39 -2.15 2.85 0.29
N ARG A 40 -3.15 2.56 1.12
CA ARG A 40 -3.83 3.57 1.94
C ARG A 40 -2.96 4.03 3.12
N GLU A 41 -2.24 3.11 3.76
CA GLU A 41 -1.26 3.44 4.80
C GLU A 41 -0.11 4.29 4.24
N LEU A 42 0.36 3.97 3.03
CA LEU A 42 1.41 4.72 2.33
C LEU A 42 0.95 6.03 1.71
N ASP A 43 -0.33 6.37 1.86
CA ASP A 43 -1.00 7.49 1.20
C ASP A 43 -0.69 7.58 -0.30
N ALA A 44 -0.72 6.42 -0.97
CA ALA A 44 -0.36 6.31 -2.38
C ALA A 44 -1.21 7.26 -3.26
N PRO A 45 -0.59 7.92 -4.26
CA PRO A 45 -1.32 8.74 -5.21
C PRO A 45 -2.24 7.87 -6.08
N GLU A 46 -3.28 8.49 -6.64
CA GLU A 46 -4.31 7.79 -7.42
C GLU A 46 -3.74 7.02 -8.61
N ASP A 47 -2.73 7.57 -9.30
CA ASP A 47 -2.04 6.90 -10.39
C ASP A 47 -1.41 5.56 -9.97
N VAL A 48 -0.81 5.52 -8.78
CA VAL A 48 -0.24 4.29 -8.21
C VAL A 48 -1.36 3.34 -7.80
N TRP A 49 -2.41 3.87 -7.18
CA TRP A 49 -3.58 3.09 -6.78
C TRP A 49 -4.18 2.33 -7.96
N LYS A 50 -4.45 3.02 -9.07
CA LYS A 50 -5.00 2.45 -10.32
C LYS A 50 -4.11 1.40 -10.96
N ARG A 51 -2.79 1.44 -10.72
CA ARG A 51 -1.84 0.42 -11.23
C ARG A 51 -1.91 -0.88 -10.45
N TYR A 52 -2.11 -0.79 -9.13
CA TYR A 52 -2.00 -1.95 -8.24
C TYR A 52 -3.36 -2.53 -7.83
N THR A 53 -4.43 -1.74 -7.89
CA THR A 53 -5.78 -2.19 -7.56
C THR A 53 -6.83 -1.53 -8.45
N PHE A 54 -7.89 -2.29 -8.75
CA PHE A 54 -9.08 -1.79 -9.43
C PHE A 54 -10.15 -1.29 -8.45
N GLU A 55 -9.89 -1.40 -7.14
CA GLU A 55 -10.82 -0.94 -6.12
C GLU A 55 -10.85 0.59 -6.04
N PRO A 56 -12.03 1.20 -5.84
CA PRO A 56 -12.13 2.63 -5.63
C PRO A 56 -11.43 3.02 -4.32
N ARG A 57 -10.58 4.04 -4.37
CA ARG A 57 -9.94 4.61 -3.19
C ARG A 57 -11.02 5.29 -2.34
N LYS A 58 -11.51 4.64 -1.28
CA LYS A 58 -12.53 5.23 -0.38
C LYS A 58 -12.04 6.46 0.42
N LYS A 59 -10.88 7.06 0.11
CA LYS A 59 -10.37 8.28 0.76
C LYS A 59 -10.95 9.57 0.13
N ASP A 60 -11.60 9.48 -1.03
CA ASP A 60 -12.30 10.61 -1.64
C ASP A 60 -13.56 11.08 -0.86
N GLU A 61 -14.01 10.32 0.14
CA GLU A 61 -15.12 10.75 1.03
C GLU A 61 -14.66 11.58 2.25
N ALA A 62 -13.35 11.85 2.41
CA ALA A 62 -12.82 12.54 3.59
C ALA A 62 -12.04 13.81 3.21
N LYS A 63 -12.71 14.77 2.58
CA LYS A 63 -12.49 16.23 2.71
C LYS A 63 -13.55 16.99 1.89
N GLN A 64 -14.74 17.04 2.45
CA GLN A 64 -15.65 18.15 2.21
C GLN A 64 -16.00 18.73 3.59
N ASP A 65 -15.12 19.60 4.11
CA ASP A 65 -15.44 20.61 5.12
C ASP A 65 -14.59 21.86 4.83
#